data_AF-F6DS52-F1
#
_entry.id   AF-F6DS52-F1
#
_cell.length_a   1.000
_cell.length_b   1.000
_cell.length_c   1.000
_cell.angle_alpha   90.00
_cell.angle_beta   90.00
_cell.angle_gamma   90.00
#
_symmetry.space_group_name_H-M   'P 1'
#
loop_
_entity.id
_entity.type
_entity.pdbx_description
1 polymer ?
#
loop_
_entity_poly.entity_id
_entity_poly.type
_entity_poly.pdbx_seq_one_letter_code
_entity_poly.pdbx_strand_id
1 'polypeptide(L)'
;MRGEGTSLDRTESLCPRCLKRIPAEKVMRGDKIYLVKSCPEHGSFEAILWRGQPDYLSWIRPKVPSQPKICFTQVEKGCPFDCGLCPGHRQHSCTVLLEVTQRCNLTCPLCFADAGREPARDPSLEKIGDWYKTILAAGGPYNLQLSGGEPTLRDDLPEIIDLGRSMGYSFIQLNTNGLRLAAEAAYVKKLKDAGLTSVFLQFDGTEDDIYQKLRGRPLVKEKMLAIKHCAEYNLGVILVPTLVPGVNVHNIGAIIERALDYLPIVRGVHFQPVSYFGRYPKAPGEEDRITIPEVIREIAGQSKGRIKTENFKPPGCENSLCSFHGNFVLMPGGELRSWSKHVAKSCCGKPEIAEEGARKARNFVAAHWSAPRVTTVANVGGHEEGFALWDAFLERIRTHSFSISGMAFQDVWNLDLERLRDCCIHVLSPQGKLIPFCAYNLTDPLGRPLYRDRRSGHGNNTFTPLDC
;
A
#
# COMPACT_ATOMS: atom_id res chain seq x y z
N MET A 1 4.63 -36.17 -7.76
CA MET A 1 5.09 -35.81 -9.12
C MET A 1 4.68 -34.38 -9.39
N ARG A 2 5.63 -33.45 -9.56
CA ARG A 2 5.32 -32.05 -9.92
C ARG A 2 4.84 -32.11 -11.38
N GLY A 3 3.56 -31.90 -11.64
CA GLY A 3 2.98 -32.02 -12.98
C GLY A 3 3.66 -31.09 -13.99
N GLU A 4 3.71 -31.53 -15.25
CA GLU A 4 4.16 -30.71 -16.37
C GLU A 4 3.29 -29.43 -16.44
N GLY A 5 3.91 -28.28 -16.18
CA GLY A 5 3.25 -26.98 -16.25
C GLY A 5 3.70 -26.22 -17.49
N THR A 6 2.83 -25.36 -18.01
CA THR A 6 3.15 -24.52 -19.17
C THR A 6 3.94 -23.29 -18.72
N SER A 7 5.13 -23.09 -19.29
CA SER A 7 5.87 -21.84 -19.11
C SER A 7 5.15 -20.68 -19.80
N LEU A 8 4.92 -19.59 -19.07
CA LEU A 8 4.27 -18.39 -19.58
C LEU A 8 5.27 -17.28 -19.93
N ASP A 9 6.26 -17.07 -19.07
CA ASP A 9 7.16 -15.92 -19.13
C ASP A 9 8.41 -16.15 -18.27
N ARG A 10 9.53 -15.55 -18.66
CA ARG A 10 10.81 -15.64 -17.94
C ARG A 10 11.13 -14.32 -17.27
N THR A 11 11.74 -14.39 -16.10
CA THR A 11 12.16 -13.23 -15.31
C THR A 11 13.43 -13.55 -14.51
N GLU A 12 13.88 -12.59 -13.74
CA GLU A 12 14.90 -12.80 -12.71
C GLU A 12 14.26 -12.61 -11.33
N SER A 13 14.90 -13.20 -10.32
CA SER A 13 14.49 -13.14 -8.93
C SER A 13 15.70 -13.15 -8.00
N LEU A 14 15.46 -13.21 -6.69
CA LEU A 14 16.49 -13.48 -5.69
C LEU A 14 16.36 -14.89 -5.12
N CYS A 15 17.50 -15.51 -4.83
CA CYS A 15 17.55 -16.75 -4.06
C CYS A 15 17.07 -16.51 -2.62
N PRO A 16 16.09 -17.29 -2.09
CA PRO A 16 15.66 -17.21 -0.70
C PRO A 16 16.72 -17.55 0.37
N ARG A 17 17.95 -17.91 -0.01
CA ARG A 17 19.02 -18.28 0.93
C ARG A 17 20.21 -17.33 0.87
N CYS A 18 20.77 -17.11 -0.32
CA CYS A 18 21.94 -16.26 -0.50
C CYS A 18 21.64 -14.86 -1.06
N LEU A 19 20.38 -14.55 -1.37
CA LEU A 19 19.94 -13.27 -1.96
C LEU A 19 20.64 -12.90 -3.29
N LYS A 20 21.37 -13.82 -3.92
CA LYS A 20 21.91 -13.62 -5.27
C LYS A 20 20.79 -13.57 -6.29
N ARG A 21 20.99 -12.78 -7.36
CA ARG A 21 20.09 -12.76 -8.51
C ARG A 21 20.15 -14.11 -9.23
N ILE A 22 18.98 -14.69 -9.52
CA ILE A 22 18.84 -16.01 -10.13
C ILE A 22 17.74 -16.00 -11.20
N PRO A 23 17.81 -16.89 -12.21
CA PRO A 23 16.74 -17.04 -13.19
C PRO A 23 15.46 -17.56 -12.54
N ALA A 24 14.32 -17.10 -13.05
CA ALA A 24 13.00 -17.52 -12.64
C ALA A 24 12.01 -17.57 -13.82
N GLU A 25 10.95 -18.35 -13.66
CA GLU A 25 9.95 -18.58 -14.69
C GLU A 25 8.56 -18.62 -14.08
N LYS A 26 7.58 -18.07 -14.80
CA LYS A 26 6.16 -18.12 -14.43
C LYS A 26 5.55 -19.35 -15.07
N VAL A 27 5.11 -20.29 -14.26
CA VAL A 27 4.62 -21.60 -14.72
C VAL A 27 3.15 -21.75 -14.35
N MET A 28 2.32 -22.02 -15.36
CA MET A 28 0.90 -22.33 -15.20
C MET A 28 0.73 -23.83 -14.94
N ARG A 29 -0.01 -24.18 -13.89
CA ARG A 29 -0.43 -25.56 -13.58
C ARG A 29 -1.92 -25.54 -13.22
N GLY A 30 -2.77 -25.98 -14.14
CA GLY A 30 -4.23 -25.80 -14.00
C GLY A 30 -4.59 -24.30 -14.00
N ASP A 31 -5.34 -23.85 -13.00
CA ASP A 31 -5.74 -22.44 -12.81
C ASP A 31 -4.78 -21.65 -11.88
N LYS A 32 -3.64 -22.25 -11.53
CA LYS A 32 -2.63 -21.67 -10.65
C LYS A 32 -1.39 -21.23 -11.41
N ILE A 33 -0.84 -20.07 -11.04
CA ILE A 33 0.41 -19.55 -11.56
C ILE A 33 1.47 -19.54 -10.46
N TYR A 34 2.61 -20.15 -10.74
CA TYR A 34 3.75 -20.26 -9.84
C TYR A 34 4.93 -19.44 -10.37
N LEU A 35 5.71 -18.84 -9.47
CA LEU A 35 7.07 -18.40 -9.77
C LEU A 35 8.04 -19.49 -9.36
N VAL A 36 8.66 -20.14 -10.35
CA VAL A 36 9.67 -21.18 -10.16
C VAL A 36 11.04 -20.57 -10.34
N LYS A 37 11.96 -20.84 -9.41
CA LYS A 37 13.32 -20.27 -9.38
C LYS A 37 14.35 -21.37 -9.24
N SER A 38 15.52 -21.19 -9.83
CA SER A 38 16.63 -22.14 -9.70
C SER A 38 17.91 -21.45 -9.27
N CYS A 39 18.48 -21.89 -8.14
CA CYS A 39 19.75 -21.44 -7.63
C CYS A 39 20.80 -22.56 -7.75
N PRO A 40 21.98 -22.31 -8.36
CA PRO A 40 23.04 -23.31 -8.46
C PRO A 40 23.51 -23.87 -7.12
N GLU A 41 23.43 -23.07 -6.06
CA GLU A 41 23.92 -23.42 -4.71
C GLU A 41 22.82 -24.03 -3.81
N HIS A 42 21.56 -23.64 -4.01
CA HIS A 42 20.49 -23.93 -3.06
C HIS A 42 19.29 -24.68 -3.66
N GLY A 43 19.39 -25.08 -4.94
CA GLY A 43 18.35 -25.83 -5.63
C GLY A 43 17.17 -24.98 -6.09
N SER A 44 16.01 -25.62 -6.26
CA SER A 44 14.81 -24.99 -6.81
C SER A 44 13.84 -24.55 -5.72
N PHE A 45 13.20 -23.40 -5.97
CA PHE A 45 12.17 -22.83 -5.13
C PHE A 45 10.92 -22.57 -5.97
N GLU A 46 9.75 -22.63 -5.36
CA GLU A 46 8.51 -22.19 -5.99
C GLU A 46 7.63 -21.42 -5.01
N ALA A 47 6.88 -20.44 -5.53
CA ALA A 47 5.88 -19.71 -4.78
C ALA A 47 4.66 -19.44 -5.67
N ILE A 48 3.46 -19.58 -5.09
CA ILE A 48 2.23 -19.22 -5.78
C ILE A 48 2.15 -17.70 -6.02
N LEU A 49 1.77 -17.30 -7.24
CA LEU A 49 1.53 -15.91 -7.64
C LEU A 49 0.03 -15.61 -7.78
N TRP A 50 -0.75 -16.58 -8.27
CA TRP A 50 -2.14 -16.36 -8.69
C TRP A 50 -2.96 -17.65 -8.59
N ARG A 51 -4.19 -17.59 -8.05
CA ARG A 51 -5.12 -18.74 -8.00
C ARG A 51 -6.50 -18.41 -8.56
N GLY A 52 -6.85 -18.99 -9.69
CA GLY A 52 -8.19 -18.92 -10.26
C GLY A 52 -8.57 -17.53 -10.78
N GLN A 53 -9.87 -17.21 -10.72
CA GLN A 53 -10.47 -16.03 -11.35
C GLN A 53 -10.49 -14.75 -10.47
N PRO A 54 -10.26 -13.55 -11.03
CA PRO A 54 -10.08 -13.24 -12.45
C PRO A 54 -8.81 -13.84 -13.04
N ASP A 55 -8.90 -14.28 -14.29
CA ASP A 55 -7.82 -15.00 -14.98
C ASP A 55 -6.54 -14.18 -15.09
N TYR A 56 -5.39 -14.82 -14.87
CA TYR A 56 -4.07 -14.20 -14.84
C TYR A 56 -3.73 -13.44 -16.13
N LEU A 57 -3.93 -14.06 -17.30
CA LEU A 57 -3.56 -13.47 -18.59
C LEU A 57 -4.50 -12.31 -18.95
N SER A 58 -5.80 -12.49 -18.69
CA SER A 58 -6.81 -11.45 -18.93
C SER A 58 -6.64 -10.22 -18.02
N TRP A 59 -6.10 -10.42 -16.81
CA TRP A 59 -5.82 -9.37 -15.83
C TRP A 59 -4.62 -8.51 -16.20
N ILE A 60 -3.65 -9.06 -16.92
CA ILE A 60 -2.47 -8.29 -17.36
C ILE A 60 -2.92 -7.16 -18.29
N ARG A 61 -2.52 -5.95 -17.90
CA ARG A 61 -2.73 -4.74 -18.70
C ARG A 61 -1.38 -4.25 -19.24
N PRO A 62 -1.14 -4.30 -20.57
CA PRO A 62 0.03 -3.69 -21.18
C PRO A 62 0.06 -2.19 -20.92
N LYS A 63 1.24 -1.64 -20.62
CA LYS A 63 1.44 -0.22 -20.33
C LYS A 63 2.74 0.25 -20.95
N VAL A 64 2.77 1.52 -21.35
CA VAL A 64 4.03 2.19 -21.68
C VAL A 64 4.67 2.67 -20.38
N PRO A 65 5.90 2.22 -20.05
CA PRO A 65 6.65 2.67 -18.87
C PRO A 65 6.74 4.19 -18.75
N SER A 66 6.80 4.69 -17.51
CA SER A 66 7.08 6.10 -17.22
C SER A 66 8.36 6.19 -16.42
N GLN A 67 9.49 6.38 -17.09
CA GLN A 67 10.78 6.38 -16.43
C GLN A 67 10.92 7.58 -15.47
N PRO A 68 11.70 7.42 -14.38
CA PRO A 68 12.04 8.54 -13.51
C PRO A 68 12.71 9.67 -14.32
N LYS A 69 12.23 10.90 -14.15
CA LYS A 69 12.82 12.08 -14.82
C LYS A 69 14.26 12.34 -14.38
N ILE A 70 14.54 12.05 -13.11
CA ILE A 70 15.87 12.17 -12.51
C ILE A 70 16.20 10.82 -11.87
N CYS A 71 17.36 10.27 -12.23
CA CYS A 71 17.85 9.03 -11.67
C CYS A 71 18.84 9.30 -10.53
N PHE A 72 18.50 8.90 -9.31
CA PHE A 72 19.29 9.20 -8.10
C PHE A 72 20.37 8.16 -7.78
N THR A 73 20.42 7.09 -8.56
CA THR A 73 21.28 5.94 -8.25
C THR A 73 22.04 5.48 -9.48
N GLN A 74 23.37 5.51 -9.39
CA GLN A 74 24.26 4.84 -10.33
C GLN A 74 24.14 3.32 -10.16
N VAL A 75 24.24 2.60 -11.28
CA VAL A 75 24.05 1.15 -11.33
C VAL A 75 25.40 0.46 -11.51
N GLU A 76 25.77 -0.40 -10.56
CA GLU A 76 27.01 -1.19 -10.57
C GLU A 76 26.71 -2.69 -10.58
N LYS A 77 25.92 -3.16 -9.62
CA LYS A 77 25.47 -4.55 -9.39
C LYS A 77 24.13 -4.87 -10.08
N GLY A 78 23.38 -3.86 -10.50
CA GLY A 78 22.10 -3.99 -11.19
C GLY A 78 20.90 -4.15 -10.25
N CYS A 79 19.72 -4.32 -10.83
CA CYS A 79 18.49 -4.58 -10.08
C CYS A 79 18.57 -5.96 -9.37
N PRO A 80 18.14 -6.09 -8.10
CA PRO A 80 17.60 -5.06 -7.21
C PRO A 80 18.63 -4.47 -6.24
N PHE A 81 19.94 -4.62 -6.46
CA PHE A 81 21.00 -4.23 -5.52
C PHE A 81 21.33 -2.73 -5.54
N ASP A 82 21.15 -2.06 -6.68
CA ASP A 82 21.30 -0.61 -6.83
C ASP A 82 19.98 0.08 -7.19
N CYS A 83 18.85 -0.52 -6.81
CA CYS A 83 17.56 0.09 -7.03
C CYS A 83 17.41 1.39 -6.19
N GLY A 84 16.77 2.40 -6.77
CA GLY A 84 16.72 3.75 -6.20
C GLY A 84 16.30 4.82 -7.21
N LEU A 85 15.21 4.56 -7.97
CA LEU A 85 14.89 5.26 -9.22
C LEU A 85 16.09 5.28 -10.20
N CYS A 86 16.64 4.11 -10.52
CA CYS A 86 17.76 3.99 -11.47
C CYS A 86 17.26 3.98 -12.94
N PRO A 87 18.15 4.07 -13.95
CA PRO A 87 17.75 4.08 -15.37
C PRO A 87 16.98 2.84 -15.83
N GLY A 88 17.18 1.70 -15.16
CA GLY A 88 16.45 0.46 -15.43
C GLY A 88 15.07 0.39 -14.75
N HIS A 89 14.72 1.39 -13.94
CA HIS A 89 13.43 1.49 -13.28
C HIS A 89 12.39 2.12 -14.21
N ARG A 90 11.22 1.50 -14.34
CA ARG A 90 10.23 1.76 -15.40
C ARG A 90 9.02 2.56 -14.94
N GLN A 91 9.05 3.07 -13.71
CA GLN A 91 7.97 3.87 -13.15
C GLN A 91 8.48 4.97 -12.21
N HIS A 92 7.93 6.18 -12.25
CA HIS A 92 8.23 7.21 -11.26
C HIS A 92 7.43 6.98 -9.96
N SER A 93 7.76 7.74 -8.90
CA SER A 93 7.07 7.59 -7.63
C SER A 93 5.61 8.10 -7.70
N CYS A 94 4.66 7.27 -7.32
CA CYS A 94 3.27 7.63 -7.06
C CYS A 94 3.10 7.96 -5.56
N THR A 95 3.79 7.24 -4.68
CA THR A 95 3.75 7.41 -3.22
C THR A 95 5.13 7.18 -2.62
N VAL A 96 5.53 8.04 -1.69
CA VAL A 96 6.79 7.91 -0.95
C VAL A 96 6.50 7.73 0.53
N LEU A 97 7.05 6.66 1.11
CA LEU A 97 6.98 6.36 2.53
C LEU A 97 8.25 6.83 3.24
N LEU A 98 8.07 7.54 4.36
CA LEU A 98 9.14 8.00 5.24
C LEU A 98 9.00 7.31 6.59
N GLU A 99 10.06 6.62 7.02
CA GLU A 99 10.14 6.04 8.35
C GLU A 99 10.67 7.07 9.34
N VAL A 100 9.76 7.78 10.01
CA VAL A 100 10.11 8.88 10.92
C VAL A 100 10.53 8.40 12.30
N THR A 101 10.34 7.11 12.62
CA THR A 101 10.79 6.47 13.86
C THR A 101 10.89 4.96 13.68
N GLN A 102 11.75 4.27 14.43
CA GLN A 102 11.72 2.80 14.55
C GLN A 102 11.16 2.33 15.91
N ARG A 103 10.77 3.27 16.77
CA ARG A 103 10.10 2.97 18.05
C ARG A 103 8.70 2.45 17.76
N CYS A 104 8.24 1.48 18.54
CA CYS A 104 6.87 0.97 18.46
C CYS A 104 6.39 0.55 19.86
N ASN A 105 5.12 0.80 20.15
CA ASN A 105 4.44 0.41 21.38
C ASN A 105 3.67 -0.92 21.23
N LEU A 106 3.94 -1.67 20.15
CA LEU A 106 3.47 -3.04 19.92
C LEU A 106 4.65 -3.94 19.54
N THR A 107 4.52 -5.23 19.84
CA THR A 107 5.50 -6.27 19.50
C THR A 107 4.86 -7.34 18.60
N CYS A 108 4.27 -6.90 17.49
CA CYS A 108 3.50 -7.76 16.59
C CYS A 108 4.30 -9.01 16.16
N PRO A 109 3.71 -10.21 16.16
CA PRO A 109 4.33 -11.42 15.60
C PRO A 109 4.64 -11.29 14.10
N LEU A 110 3.79 -10.57 13.36
CA LEU A 110 3.97 -10.21 11.96
C LEU A 110 4.22 -8.70 11.84
N CYS A 111 5.44 -8.31 11.46
CA CYS A 111 5.84 -6.91 11.33
C CYS A 111 6.86 -6.71 10.20
N PHE A 112 6.46 -6.03 9.13
CA PHE A 112 7.37 -5.79 8.00
C PHE A 112 8.58 -4.92 8.36
N ALA A 113 8.40 -3.96 9.27
CA ALA A 113 9.46 -3.06 9.72
C ALA A 113 10.37 -3.73 10.76
N ASP A 114 9.93 -4.82 11.39
CA ASP A 114 10.55 -5.43 12.57
C ASP A 114 10.88 -4.39 13.67
N ALA A 115 9.98 -3.42 13.84
CA ALA A 115 10.16 -2.29 14.75
C ALA A 115 10.12 -2.72 16.24
N GLY A 116 10.60 -1.82 17.10
CA GLY A 116 10.50 -1.96 18.57
C GLY A 116 11.49 -2.95 19.21
N ARG A 117 12.52 -3.42 18.50
CA ARG A 117 13.56 -4.33 19.05
C ARG A 117 14.74 -3.61 19.68
N GLU A 118 15.14 -2.46 19.13
CA GLU A 118 16.33 -1.73 19.56
C GLU A 118 16.01 -0.24 19.73
N PRO A 119 16.68 0.45 20.68
CA PRO A 119 16.58 1.90 20.80
C PRO A 119 17.18 2.54 19.55
N ALA A 120 16.32 3.00 18.64
CA ALA A 120 16.72 3.81 17.51
C ALA A 120 16.57 5.29 17.84
N ARG A 121 17.59 6.09 17.50
CA ARG A 121 17.45 7.54 17.52
C ARG A 121 16.56 7.97 16.35
N ASP A 122 15.53 8.72 16.67
CA ASP A 122 14.64 9.30 15.69
C ASP A 122 15.38 10.38 14.86
N PRO A 123 15.15 10.47 13.53
CA PRO A 123 15.68 11.54 12.70
C PRO A 123 15.19 12.91 13.20
N SER A 124 16.08 13.92 13.19
CA SER A 124 15.72 15.29 13.55
C SER A 124 14.76 15.91 12.52
N LEU A 125 14.06 16.96 12.92
CA LEU A 125 13.19 17.72 12.01
C LEU A 125 13.97 18.29 10.81
N GLU A 126 15.22 18.73 11.03
CA GLU A 126 16.14 19.16 9.96
C GLU A 126 16.39 18.04 8.95
N LYS A 127 16.73 16.84 9.42
CA LYS A 127 16.97 15.68 8.56
C LYS A 127 15.72 15.29 7.76
N ILE A 128 14.53 15.38 8.39
CA ILE A 128 13.25 15.16 7.72
C ILE A 128 12.99 16.25 6.67
N GLY A 129 13.34 17.51 6.95
CA GLY A 129 13.29 18.59 5.97
C GLY A 129 14.17 18.30 4.75
N ASP A 130 15.37 17.78 4.94
CA ASP A 130 16.24 17.38 3.83
C ASP A 130 15.65 16.21 3.04
N TRP A 131 15.03 15.24 3.72
CA TRP A 131 14.29 14.17 3.05
C TRP A 131 13.16 14.70 2.17
N TYR A 132 12.38 15.67 2.66
CA TYR A 132 11.37 16.33 1.85
C TYR A 132 11.96 17.06 0.65
N LYS A 133 13.12 17.72 0.78
CA LYS A 133 13.83 18.35 -0.35
C LYS A 133 14.28 17.31 -1.37
N THR A 134 14.83 16.18 -0.93
CA THR A 134 15.24 15.08 -1.81
C THR A 134 14.07 14.54 -2.63
N ILE A 135 12.91 14.34 -1.99
CA ILE A 135 11.72 13.85 -2.69
C ILE A 135 11.19 14.88 -3.71
N LEU A 136 11.22 16.18 -3.39
CA LEU A 136 10.87 17.24 -4.35
C LEU A 136 11.82 17.24 -5.54
N ALA A 137 13.13 17.19 -5.28
CA ALA A 137 14.14 17.09 -6.34
C ALA A 137 13.94 15.86 -7.21
N ALA A 138 13.35 14.78 -6.68
CA ALA A 138 13.04 13.56 -7.44
C ALA A 138 11.81 13.64 -8.34
N GLY A 139 11.22 14.82 -8.51
CA GLY A 139 10.03 15.04 -9.34
C GLY A 139 8.72 15.09 -8.55
N GLY A 140 8.79 15.25 -7.23
CA GLY A 140 7.63 15.53 -6.39
C GLY A 140 6.96 16.88 -6.72
N PRO A 141 5.90 17.26 -5.98
CA PRO A 141 5.38 16.59 -4.78
C PRO A 141 4.59 15.32 -5.12
N TYR A 142 4.93 14.23 -4.41
CA TYR A 142 4.20 12.95 -4.45
C TYR A 142 3.28 12.82 -3.22
N ASN A 143 2.42 11.80 -3.20
CA ASN A 143 1.70 11.45 -1.97
C ASN A 143 2.71 10.94 -0.94
N LEU A 144 2.66 11.47 0.29
CA LEU A 144 3.53 11.05 1.38
C LEU A 144 2.83 10.12 2.34
N GLN A 145 3.54 9.09 2.80
CA GLN A 145 3.15 8.28 3.95
C GLN A 145 4.19 8.44 5.07
N LEU A 146 3.75 8.93 6.22
CA LEU A 146 4.54 8.92 7.46
C LEU A 146 4.32 7.57 8.15
N SER A 147 5.40 6.83 8.35
CA SER A 147 5.41 5.45 8.82
C SER A 147 6.65 5.21 9.69
N GLY A 148 6.98 3.94 9.94
CA GLY A 148 8.17 3.52 10.67
C GLY A 148 7.86 2.30 11.52
N GLY A 149 8.14 2.38 12.81
CA GLY A 149 7.41 1.64 13.83
C GLY A 149 6.02 2.24 14.03
N GLU A 150 5.86 3.04 15.08
CA GLU A 150 4.63 3.79 15.34
C GLU A 150 4.91 5.30 15.36
N PRO A 151 4.60 6.05 14.28
CA PRO A 151 4.90 7.48 14.17
C PRO A 151 4.30 8.31 15.30
N THR A 152 3.14 7.91 15.84
CA THR A 152 2.47 8.68 16.90
C THR A 152 3.23 8.67 18.23
N LEU A 153 4.31 7.89 18.37
CA LEU A 153 5.23 8.00 19.51
C LEU A 153 6.13 9.25 19.46
N ARG A 154 6.09 10.01 18.37
CA ARG A 154 6.76 11.30 18.25
C ARG A 154 5.81 12.41 18.68
N ASP A 155 6.23 13.16 19.69
CA ASP A 155 5.51 14.37 20.11
C ASP A 155 5.62 15.49 19.08
N ASP A 156 6.72 15.51 18.31
CA ASP A 156 6.97 16.46 17.22
C ASP A 156 6.37 16.02 15.86
N LEU A 157 5.48 15.02 15.84
CA LEU A 157 4.81 14.58 14.61
C LEU A 157 3.96 15.68 13.94
N PRO A 158 3.20 16.53 14.68
CA PRO A 158 2.51 17.67 14.08
C PRO A 158 3.47 18.60 13.32
N GLU A 159 4.65 18.88 13.87
CA GLU A 159 5.68 19.74 13.28
C GLU A 159 6.26 19.10 12.00
N ILE A 160 6.44 17.77 11.99
CA ILE A 160 6.85 17.01 10.79
C ILE A 160 5.81 17.13 9.66
N ILE A 161 4.53 17.09 10.01
CA ILE A 161 3.42 17.22 9.06
C ILE A 161 3.39 18.66 8.52
N ASP A 162 3.42 19.65 9.41
CA ASP A 162 3.40 21.08 9.04
C ASP A 162 4.59 21.46 8.15
N LEU A 163 5.80 20.93 8.45
CA LEU A 163 6.96 21.09 7.59
C LEU A 163 6.71 20.54 6.17
N GLY A 164 6.10 19.36 6.05
CA GLY A 164 5.73 18.82 4.74
C GLY A 164 4.70 19.70 4.02
N ARG A 165 3.71 20.22 4.74
CA ARG A 165 2.69 21.12 4.18
C ARG A 165 3.29 22.42 3.66
N SER A 166 4.15 23.07 4.43
CA SER A 166 4.82 24.32 4.05
C SER A 166 5.73 24.16 2.83
N MET A 167 6.22 22.94 2.56
CA MET A 167 7.01 22.58 1.38
C MET A 167 6.18 22.14 0.16
N GLY A 168 4.84 22.20 0.24
CA GLY A 168 3.95 21.94 -0.89
C GLY A 168 3.41 20.51 -1.01
N TYR A 169 3.63 19.64 -0.02
CA TYR A 169 3.02 18.31 0.00
C TYR A 169 1.52 18.39 0.31
N SER A 170 0.70 18.24 -0.72
CA SER A 170 -0.75 18.40 -0.64
C SER A 170 -1.48 17.20 -0.03
N PHE A 171 -0.86 16.01 -0.03
CA PHE A 171 -1.39 14.78 0.56
C PHE A 171 -0.35 14.12 1.46
N ILE A 172 -0.59 14.19 2.78
CA ILE A 172 0.21 13.51 3.80
C ILE A 172 -0.70 12.53 4.53
N GLN A 173 -0.32 11.26 4.49
CA GLN A 173 -1.04 10.16 5.12
C GLN A 173 -0.22 9.58 6.29
N LEU A 174 -0.89 9.26 7.39
CA LEU A 174 -0.27 8.68 8.58
C LEU A 174 -0.56 7.19 8.66
N ASN A 175 0.47 6.34 8.58
CA ASN A 175 0.37 4.92 8.86
C ASN A 175 0.52 4.71 10.38
N THR A 176 -0.51 4.16 11.04
CA THR A 176 -0.52 4.03 12.50
C THR A 176 -1.30 2.81 12.98
N ASN A 177 -0.88 2.28 14.12
CA ASN A 177 -1.64 1.31 14.91
C ASN A 177 -2.83 1.95 15.65
N GLY A 178 -2.91 3.28 15.73
CA GLY A 178 -4.05 4.03 16.26
C GLY A 178 -4.14 4.09 17.78
N LEU A 179 -3.21 3.51 18.55
CA LEU A 179 -3.28 3.48 20.01
C LEU A 179 -3.28 4.88 20.63
N ARG A 180 -2.40 5.77 20.18
CA ARG A 180 -2.38 7.17 20.67
C ARG A 180 -3.61 7.95 20.19
N LEU A 181 -4.06 7.70 18.96
CA LEU A 181 -5.29 8.33 18.45
C LEU A 181 -6.52 7.92 19.30
N ALA A 182 -6.54 6.68 19.78
CA ALA A 182 -7.58 6.17 20.68
C ALA A 182 -7.49 6.76 22.10
N ALA A 183 -6.28 7.01 22.60
CA ALA A 183 -6.06 7.52 23.95
C ALA A 183 -6.20 9.04 24.06
N GLU A 184 -5.84 9.79 23.01
CA GLU A 184 -5.67 11.24 23.03
C GLU A 184 -6.43 11.92 21.87
N ALA A 185 -7.72 12.19 22.06
CA ALA A 185 -8.54 12.90 21.05
C ALA A 185 -7.91 14.26 20.64
N ALA A 186 -7.40 15.03 21.60
CA ALA A 186 -6.73 16.30 21.33
C ALA A 186 -5.47 16.15 20.44
N TYR A 187 -4.79 15.00 20.47
CA TYR A 187 -3.66 14.75 19.57
C TYR A 187 -4.13 14.58 18.13
N VAL A 188 -5.26 13.92 17.90
CA VAL A 188 -5.90 13.84 16.57
C VAL A 188 -6.18 15.24 16.02
N LYS A 189 -6.68 16.16 16.86
CA LYS A 189 -6.88 17.56 16.49
C LYS A 189 -5.56 18.23 16.06
N LYS A 190 -4.48 18.07 16.84
CA LYS A 190 -3.16 18.64 16.50
C LYS A 190 -2.66 18.15 15.14
N LEU A 191 -2.80 16.86 14.85
CA LEU A 191 -2.42 16.30 13.54
C LEU A 191 -3.26 16.88 12.41
N LYS A 192 -4.58 17.02 12.63
CA LYS A 192 -5.49 17.65 11.66
C LYS A 192 -5.12 19.11 11.40
N ASP A 193 -4.90 19.89 12.45
CA ASP A 193 -4.54 21.31 12.38
C ASP A 193 -3.20 21.50 11.65
N ALA A 194 -2.23 20.61 11.87
CA ALA A 194 -0.95 20.58 11.15
C ALA A 194 -1.09 20.23 9.65
N GLY A 195 -2.28 19.82 9.20
CA GLY A 195 -2.58 19.54 7.80
C GLY A 195 -2.50 18.07 7.41
N LEU A 196 -2.57 17.14 8.37
CA LEU A 196 -2.69 15.71 8.06
C LEU A 196 -3.94 15.46 7.22
N THR A 197 -3.77 14.72 6.12
CA THR A 197 -4.81 14.54 5.12
C THR A 197 -5.67 13.30 5.39
N SER A 198 -5.02 12.20 5.75
CA SER A 198 -5.68 10.90 5.93
C SER A 198 -4.92 10.03 6.93
N VAL A 199 -5.64 9.18 7.67
CA VAL A 199 -5.09 8.13 8.53
C VAL A 199 -5.20 6.78 7.81
N PHE A 200 -4.09 6.08 7.67
CA PHE A 200 -4.00 4.72 7.17
C PHE A 200 -3.93 3.79 8.40
N LEU A 201 -5.10 3.41 8.89
CA LEU A 201 -5.27 2.77 10.20
C LEU A 201 -5.12 1.26 10.07
N GLN A 202 -4.15 0.68 10.78
CA GLN A 202 -4.07 -0.77 10.96
C GLN A 202 -5.37 -1.28 11.59
N PHE A 203 -6.13 -2.08 10.85
CA PHE A 203 -7.44 -2.60 11.24
C PHE A 203 -7.60 -4.01 10.66
N ASP A 204 -7.20 -5.05 11.40
CA ASP A 204 -7.10 -6.41 10.85
C ASP A 204 -8.41 -7.20 10.89
N GLY A 205 -9.42 -6.70 11.62
CA GLY A 205 -10.66 -7.42 11.84
C GLY A 205 -11.57 -6.71 12.84
N THR A 206 -12.70 -7.35 13.09
CA THR A 206 -13.75 -6.88 14.03
C THR A 206 -13.80 -7.71 15.31
N GLU A 207 -12.88 -8.65 15.48
CA GLU A 207 -12.81 -9.62 16.56
C GLU A 207 -11.43 -9.57 17.23
N ASP A 208 -11.37 -9.66 18.56
CA ASP A 208 -10.12 -9.49 19.31
C ASP A 208 -9.14 -10.67 19.15
N ASP A 209 -9.62 -11.86 18.82
CA ASP A 209 -8.77 -13.03 18.59
C ASP A 209 -7.84 -12.84 17.37
N ILE A 210 -8.32 -12.12 16.35
CA ILE A 210 -7.56 -11.72 15.17
C ILE A 210 -6.38 -10.85 15.60
N TYR A 211 -6.62 -9.84 16.45
CA TYR A 211 -5.55 -8.96 16.94
C TYR A 211 -4.61 -9.67 17.90
N GLN A 212 -5.12 -10.59 18.72
CA GLN A 212 -4.29 -11.43 19.57
C GLN A 212 -3.27 -12.22 18.73
N LYS A 213 -3.71 -12.81 17.60
CA LYS A 213 -2.85 -13.59 16.68
C LYS A 213 -1.89 -12.71 15.88
N LEU A 214 -2.34 -11.55 15.37
CA LEU A 214 -1.55 -10.73 14.43
C LEU A 214 -0.74 -9.62 15.09
N ARG A 215 -1.18 -9.13 16.25
CA ARG A 215 -0.62 -7.96 16.96
C ARG A 215 -0.21 -8.26 18.39
N GLY A 216 -0.58 -9.42 18.93
CA GLY A 216 -0.16 -9.90 20.25
C GLY A 216 -1.05 -9.47 21.42
N ARG A 217 -2.14 -8.76 21.17
CA ARG A 217 -3.13 -8.34 22.19
C ARG A 217 -4.49 -8.00 21.55
N PRO A 218 -5.60 -8.03 22.31
CA PRO A 218 -6.87 -7.45 21.88
C PRO A 218 -6.70 -5.95 21.59
N LEU A 219 -7.38 -5.46 20.56
CA LEU A 219 -7.28 -4.07 20.07
C LEU A 219 -8.58 -3.50 19.49
N VAL A 220 -9.68 -4.27 19.38
CA VAL A 220 -10.92 -3.81 18.72
C VAL A 220 -11.41 -2.51 19.34
N LYS A 221 -11.42 -2.43 20.68
CA LYS A 221 -11.86 -1.23 21.42
C LYS A 221 -11.06 0.00 21.02
N GLU A 222 -9.74 -0.10 20.99
CA GLU A 222 -8.83 0.98 20.63
C GLU A 222 -9.02 1.38 19.16
N LYS A 223 -9.21 0.42 18.24
CA LYS A 223 -9.51 0.75 16.83
C LYS A 223 -10.78 1.57 16.69
N MET A 224 -11.83 1.17 17.39
CA MET A 224 -13.11 1.89 17.34
C MET A 224 -13.02 3.29 17.95
N LEU A 225 -12.26 3.47 19.04
CA LEU A 225 -12.01 4.77 19.64
C LEU A 225 -11.19 5.68 18.71
N ALA A 226 -10.14 5.16 18.07
CA ALA A 226 -9.35 5.92 17.10
C ALA A 226 -10.22 6.45 15.95
N ILE A 227 -11.12 5.62 15.39
CA ILE A 227 -12.05 6.04 14.34
C ILE A 227 -13.01 7.13 14.85
N LYS A 228 -13.55 6.99 16.06
CA LYS A 228 -14.44 7.99 16.68
C LYS A 228 -13.74 9.34 16.87
N HIS A 229 -12.51 9.36 17.39
CA HIS A 229 -11.76 10.61 17.55
C HIS A 229 -11.37 11.22 16.19
N CYS A 230 -11.06 10.41 15.17
CA CYS A 230 -10.87 10.91 13.81
C CYS A 230 -12.15 11.55 13.25
N ALA A 231 -13.32 10.97 13.55
CA ALA A 231 -14.61 11.54 13.15
C ALA A 231 -14.88 12.90 13.81
N GLU A 232 -14.57 13.05 15.11
CA GLU A 232 -14.74 14.29 15.86
C GLU A 232 -14.02 15.48 15.21
N TYR A 233 -12.83 15.25 14.64
CA TYR A 233 -12.03 16.30 14.00
C TYR A 233 -12.04 16.25 12.46
N ASN A 234 -12.99 15.53 11.87
CA ASN A 234 -13.13 15.37 10.41
C ASN A 234 -11.80 14.99 9.71
N LEU A 235 -11.12 13.99 10.27
CA LEU A 235 -9.90 13.41 9.74
C LEU A 235 -10.23 12.07 9.06
N GLY A 236 -10.02 11.99 7.75
CA GLY A 236 -10.40 10.82 6.96
C GLY A 236 -9.58 9.59 7.32
N VAL A 237 -10.21 8.41 7.29
CA VAL A 237 -9.59 7.13 7.65
C VAL A 237 -9.70 6.14 6.49
N ILE A 238 -8.64 5.39 6.25
CA ILE A 238 -8.64 4.16 5.44
C ILE A 238 -8.31 3.01 6.36
N LEU A 239 -9.15 1.97 6.37
CA LEU A 239 -8.89 0.76 7.13
C LEU A 239 -7.91 -0.15 6.37
N VAL A 240 -6.92 -0.69 7.07
CA VAL A 240 -5.82 -1.44 6.47
C VAL A 240 -5.64 -2.76 7.19
N PRO A 241 -6.35 -3.81 6.74
CA PRO A 241 -6.14 -5.17 7.23
C PRO A 241 -4.95 -5.84 6.56
N THR A 242 -4.08 -6.46 7.35
CA THR A 242 -3.17 -7.50 6.84
C THR A 242 -3.91 -8.84 6.80
N LEU A 243 -4.15 -9.38 5.60
CA LEU A 243 -4.89 -10.64 5.43
C LEU A 243 -3.96 -11.85 5.56
N VAL A 244 -4.28 -12.73 6.50
CA VAL A 244 -3.57 -13.98 6.76
C VAL A 244 -4.57 -15.15 6.68
N PRO A 245 -4.35 -16.13 5.78
CA PRO A 245 -5.16 -17.35 5.71
C PRO A 245 -5.30 -18.03 7.08
N GLY A 246 -6.51 -18.52 7.39
CA GLY A 246 -6.82 -19.15 8.68
C GLY A 246 -6.90 -18.18 9.87
N VAL A 247 -6.67 -16.88 9.69
CA VAL A 247 -6.75 -15.88 10.77
C VAL A 247 -7.90 -14.92 10.58
N ASN A 248 -7.96 -14.17 9.47
CA ASN A 248 -8.94 -13.08 9.30
C ASN A 248 -9.55 -12.96 7.90
N VAL A 249 -9.24 -13.86 6.98
CA VAL A 249 -9.86 -13.86 5.63
C VAL A 249 -11.39 -13.97 5.72
N HIS A 250 -11.91 -14.75 6.67
CA HIS A 250 -13.34 -14.89 6.93
C HIS A 250 -14.02 -13.59 7.43
N ASN A 251 -13.25 -12.59 7.86
CA ASN A 251 -13.73 -11.34 8.45
C ASN A 251 -13.74 -10.17 7.44
N ILE A 252 -13.37 -10.40 6.17
CA ILE A 252 -13.31 -9.37 5.11
C ILE A 252 -14.63 -8.61 4.98
N GLY A 253 -15.77 -9.30 4.92
CA GLY A 253 -17.09 -8.68 4.84
C GLY A 253 -17.41 -7.82 6.06
N ALA A 254 -17.10 -8.31 7.26
CA ALA A 254 -17.33 -7.56 8.50
C ALA A 254 -16.47 -6.28 8.58
N ILE A 255 -15.23 -6.31 8.08
CA ILE A 255 -14.39 -5.12 7.96
C ILE A 255 -15.02 -4.11 6.99
N ILE A 256 -15.54 -4.56 5.84
CA ILE A 256 -16.19 -3.68 4.86
C ILE A 256 -17.46 -3.04 5.46
N GLU A 257 -18.34 -3.84 6.09
CA GLU A 257 -19.54 -3.30 6.72
C GLU A 257 -19.19 -2.30 7.82
N ARG A 258 -18.18 -2.61 8.65
CA ARG A 258 -17.70 -1.67 9.66
C ARG A 258 -17.17 -0.37 9.05
N ALA A 259 -16.51 -0.44 7.90
CA ALA A 259 -16.05 0.75 7.21
C ALA A 259 -17.22 1.60 6.68
N LEU A 260 -18.28 0.95 6.17
CA LEU A 260 -19.49 1.62 5.69
C LEU A 260 -20.28 2.28 6.83
N ASP A 261 -20.35 1.67 8.01
CA ASP A 261 -20.99 2.23 9.22
C ASP A 261 -20.42 3.62 9.60
N TYR A 262 -19.16 3.88 9.26
CA TYR A 262 -18.43 5.10 9.61
C TYR A 262 -18.22 6.06 8.45
N LEU A 263 -18.94 5.88 7.34
CA LEU A 263 -19.04 6.94 6.33
C LEU A 263 -19.66 8.21 6.96
N PRO A 264 -19.18 9.42 6.60
CA PRO A 264 -18.22 9.72 5.54
C PRO A 264 -16.75 9.73 5.98
N ILE A 265 -16.44 9.34 7.22
CA ILE A 265 -15.10 9.48 7.82
C ILE A 265 -14.19 8.34 7.39
N VAL A 266 -14.66 7.10 7.46
CA VAL A 266 -13.96 5.96 6.86
C VAL A 266 -14.24 5.94 5.36
N ARG A 267 -13.22 6.22 4.56
CA ARG A 267 -13.32 6.42 3.10
C ARG A 267 -13.14 5.15 2.29
N GLY A 268 -12.70 4.07 2.92
CA GLY A 268 -12.38 2.84 2.22
C GLY A 268 -11.62 1.82 3.04
N VAL A 269 -11.38 0.68 2.40
CA VAL A 269 -10.54 -0.40 2.91
C VAL A 269 -9.43 -0.70 1.90
N HIS A 270 -8.21 -0.81 2.38
CA HIS A 270 -7.04 -1.22 1.62
C HIS A 270 -6.48 -2.55 2.15
N PHE A 271 -6.85 -3.64 1.51
CA PHE A 271 -6.44 -4.99 1.90
C PHE A 271 -4.98 -5.28 1.55
N GLN A 272 -4.22 -5.80 2.50
CA GLN A 272 -2.82 -6.19 2.28
C GLN A 272 -2.66 -7.69 2.54
N PRO A 273 -2.72 -8.55 1.50
CA PRO A 273 -2.24 -9.92 1.61
C PRO A 273 -0.88 -10.00 2.30
N VAL A 274 -0.75 -10.92 3.25
CA VAL A 274 0.50 -11.14 3.98
C VAL A 274 1.68 -11.35 3.04
N SER A 275 2.79 -10.70 3.37
CA SER A 275 4.07 -10.88 2.72
C SER A 275 5.13 -11.19 3.76
N TYR A 276 6.06 -12.06 3.42
CA TYR A 276 6.99 -12.69 4.37
C TYR A 276 8.35 -12.00 4.35
N PHE A 277 8.37 -10.77 4.84
CA PHE A 277 9.58 -9.97 5.07
C PHE A 277 9.54 -9.31 6.45
N GLY A 278 10.71 -8.94 6.98
CA GLY A 278 10.84 -8.43 8.34
C GLY A 278 10.64 -9.55 9.37
N ARG A 279 9.73 -9.34 10.32
CA ARG A 279 9.39 -10.32 11.35
C ARG A 279 8.21 -11.18 10.91
N TYR A 280 8.45 -12.48 10.81
CA TYR A 280 7.44 -13.50 10.62
C TYR A 280 7.93 -14.82 11.26
N PRO A 281 7.06 -15.64 11.86
CA PRO A 281 7.47 -16.74 12.73
C PRO A 281 8.01 -17.96 11.97
N LYS A 282 7.53 -18.22 10.75
CA LYS A 282 7.90 -19.38 9.94
C LYS A 282 7.94 -19.02 8.46
N ALA A 283 8.82 -19.69 7.70
CA ALA A 283 8.78 -19.59 6.25
C ALA A 283 7.41 -20.06 5.70
N PRO A 284 6.86 -19.38 4.68
CA PRO A 284 5.53 -19.69 4.16
C PRO A 284 5.50 -20.93 3.28
N GLY A 285 4.48 -21.76 3.47
CA GLY A 285 4.02 -22.71 2.48
C GLY A 285 3.07 -22.07 1.46
N GLU A 286 2.54 -22.89 0.54
CA GLU A 286 1.54 -22.44 -0.43
C GLU A 286 0.25 -21.96 0.29
N GLU A 287 -0.29 -22.75 1.22
CA GLU A 287 -1.55 -22.44 1.93
C GLU A 287 -1.46 -21.23 2.87
N ASP A 288 -0.25 -20.81 3.24
CA ASP A 288 -0.04 -19.60 4.05
C ASP A 288 -0.21 -18.31 3.19
N ARG A 289 -0.47 -18.41 1.88
CA ARG A 289 -0.62 -17.26 0.98
C ARG A 289 -2.05 -17.10 0.47
N ILE A 290 -2.49 -15.86 0.39
CA ILE A 290 -3.71 -15.45 -0.32
C ILE A 290 -3.34 -14.55 -1.51
N THR A 291 -3.86 -14.87 -2.70
CA THR A 291 -3.58 -14.11 -3.93
C THR A 291 -4.65 -13.05 -4.21
N ILE A 292 -4.35 -12.08 -5.07
CA ILE A 292 -5.31 -11.01 -5.45
C ILE A 292 -6.68 -11.57 -5.89
N PRO A 293 -6.76 -12.61 -6.74
CA PRO A 293 -8.03 -13.24 -7.10
C PRO A 293 -8.83 -13.75 -5.92
N GLU A 294 -8.16 -14.41 -4.97
CA GLU A 294 -8.80 -14.94 -3.78
C GLU A 294 -9.36 -13.81 -2.94
N VAL A 295 -8.60 -12.73 -2.71
CA VAL A 295 -9.13 -11.55 -2.00
C VAL A 295 -10.37 -10.98 -2.70
N ILE A 296 -10.33 -10.82 -4.02
CA ILE A 296 -11.47 -10.31 -4.81
C ILE A 296 -12.69 -11.23 -4.66
N ARG A 297 -12.51 -12.54 -4.73
CA ARG A 297 -13.60 -13.52 -4.55
C ARG A 297 -14.13 -13.53 -3.12
N GLU A 298 -13.27 -13.41 -2.11
CA GLU A 298 -13.67 -13.31 -0.71
C GLU A 298 -14.47 -12.05 -0.43
N ILE A 299 -14.05 -10.90 -0.99
CA ILE A 299 -14.85 -9.66 -0.93
C ILE A 299 -16.23 -9.89 -1.54
N ALA A 300 -16.30 -10.46 -2.76
CA ALA A 300 -17.57 -10.70 -3.42
C ALA A 300 -18.46 -11.68 -2.63
N GLY A 301 -17.91 -12.82 -2.20
CA GLY A 301 -18.61 -13.86 -1.47
C GLY A 301 -19.14 -13.41 -0.10
N GLN A 302 -18.41 -12.53 0.58
CA GLN A 302 -18.80 -12.00 1.89
C GLN A 302 -19.66 -10.74 1.82
N SER A 303 -19.87 -10.16 0.62
CA SER A 303 -20.64 -8.92 0.42
C SER A 303 -22.16 -9.11 0.31
N LYS A 304 -22.66 -10.35 0.42
CA LYS A 304 -24.09 -10.70 0.22
C LYS A 304 -24.63 -10.20 -1.13
N GLY A 305 -23.79 -10.25 -2.18
CA GLY A 305 -24.14 -9.84 -3.54
C GLY A 305 -24.06 -8.33 -3.83
N ARG A 306 -23.71 -7.49 -2.83
CA ARG A 306 -23.56 -6.03 -3.00
C ARG A 306 -22.33 -5.67 -3.83
N ILE A 307 -21.30 -6.51 -3.79
CA ILE A 307 -20.03 -6.31 -4.51
C ILE A 307 -19.78 -7.54 -5.37
N LYS A 308 -19.46 -7.31 -6.64
CA LYS A 308 -19.16 -8.37 -7.60
C LYS A 308 -17.70 -8.32 -8.03
N THR A 309 -17.17 -9.47 -8.45
CA THR A 309 -15.79 -9.60 -8.92
C THR A 309 -15.47 -8.66 -10.09
N GLU A 310 -16.43 -8.39 -10.95
CA GLU A 310 -16.30 -7.50 -12.12
C GLU A 310 -16.16 -6.02 -11.71
N ASN A 311 -16.47 -5.66 -10.46
CA ASN A 311 -16.32 -4.29 -9.98
C ASN A 311 -14.85 -3.90 -9.76
N PHE A 312 -13.94 -4.87 -9.77
CA PHE A 312 -12.52 -4.68 -9.55
C PHE A 312 -11.72 -4.71 -10.86
N LYS A 313 -10.63 -3.96 -10.88
CA LYS A 313 -9.73 -3.88 -12.04
C LYS A 313 -8.26 -3.75 -11.62
N PRO A 314 -7.31 -4.13 -12.49
CA PRO A 314 -5.89 -3.91 -12.26
C PRO A 314 -5.54 -2.43 -12.16
N PRO A 315 -4.41 -2.06 -11.54
CA PRO A 315 -3.97 -0.68 -11.39
C PRO A 315 -3.65 0.00 -12.71
N GLY A 316 -3.60 1.33 -12.68
CA GLY A 316 -3.12 2.18 -13.75
C GLY A 316 -1.63 2.55 -13.67
N CYS A 317 -1.07 2.74 -12.46
CA CYS A 317 0.31 3.21 -12.22
C CYS A 317 1.33 2.05 -12.25
N GLU A 318 1.30 1.18 -11.25
CA GLU A 318 2.22 0.07 -11.01
C GLU A 318 1.93 -1.17 -11.87
N ASN A 319 2.72 -2.24 -11.72
CA ASN A 319 2.47 -3.51 -12.39
C ASN A 319 1.05 -4.04 -12.11
N SER A 320 0.38 -4.56 -13.14
CA SER A 320 -1.02 -5.04 -13.06
C SER A 320 -1.23 -6.15 -12.01
N LEU A 321 -0.17 -6.88 -11.66
CA LEU A 321 -0.19 -7.97 -10.68
C LEU A 321 0.09 -7.51 -9.24
N CYS A 322 0.31 -6.22 -9.00
CA CYS A 322 0.60 -5.70 -7.67
C CYS A 322 -0.64 -5.37 -6.86
N SER A 323 -1.74 -4.95 -7.49
CA SER A 323 -2.90 -4.46 -6.77
C SER A 323 -4.22 -4.64 -7.52
N PHE A 324 -5.31 -4.28 -6.86
CA PHE A 324 -6.63 -4.12 -7.47
C PHE A 324 -7.35 -2.95 -6.81
N HIS A 325 -8.34 -2.38 -7.51
CA HIS A 325 -9.23 -1.38 -6.92
C HIS A 325 -10.63 -1.43 -7.53
N GLY A 326 -11.60 -1.01 -6.72
CA GLY A 326 -13.01 -0.84 -7.06
C GLY A 326 -13.56 0.35 -6.27
N ASN A 327 -14.39 1.16 -6.94
CA ASN A 327 -14.94 2.39 -6.37
C ASN A 327 -16.46 2.29 -6.33
N PHE A 328 -17.03 2.70 -5.21
CA PHE A 328 -18.45 2.54 -4.93
C PHE A 328 -19.04 3.83 -4.39
N VAL A 329 -20.36 3.97 -4.49
CA VAL A 329 -21.14 5.00 -3.82
C VAL A 329 -22.25 4.31 -3.04
N LEU A 330 -22.32 4.57 -1.74
CA LEU A 330 -23.43 4.09 -0.92
C LEU A 330 -24.65 4.97 -1.20
N MET A 331 -25.73 4.42 -1.74
CA MET A 331 -26.96 5.14 -2.05
C MET A 331 -27.87 5.25 -0.82
N PRO A 332 -28.81 6.21 -0.79
CA PRO A 332 -29.92 6.18 0.16
C PRO A 332 -30.65 4.81 0.08
N GLY A 333 -30.90 4.18 1.22
CA GLY A 333 -31.45 2.82 1.28
C GLY A 333 -30.41 1.69 1.39
N GLY A 334 -29.12 2.01 1.41
CA GLY A 334 -28.05 1.05 1.72
C GLY A 334 -27.49 0.28 0.51
N GLU A 335 -28.00 0.51 -0.69
CA GLU A 335 -27.45 -0.07 -1.93
C GLU A 335 -26.03 0.47 -2.19
N LEU A 336 -25.08 -0.40 -2.51
CA LEU A 336 -23.71 -0.01 -2.86
C LEU A 336 -23.53 -0.10 -4.38
N ARG A 337 -23.46 1.05 -5.07
CA ARG A 337 -23.34 1.09 -6.53
C ARG A 337 -21.89 1.26 -6.96
N SER A 338 -21.43 0.41 -7.88
CA SER A 338 -20.11 0.56 -8.50
C SER A 338 -20.07 1.78 -9.42
N TRP A 339 -19.03 2.60 -9.28
CA TRP A 339 -18.75 3.79 -10.09
C TRP A 339 -17.77 3.51 -11.25
N SER A 340 -17.37 2.25 -11.43
CA SER A 340 -16.45 1.85 -12.49
C SER A 340 -17.14 1.85 -13.87
N LYS A 341 -16.91 2.86 -14.71
CA LYS A 341 -17.23 2.75 -16.14
C LYS A 341 -16.42 1.59 -16.74
N HIS A 342 -17.07 0.49 -17.10
CA HIS A 342 -16.47 -0.54 -17.94
C HIS A 342 -16.22 0.06 -19.33
N VAL A 343 -14.97 0.36 -19.66
CA VAL A 343 -14.60 0.58 -21.06
C VAL A 343 -14.44 -0.81 -21.66
N ALA A 344 -15.42 -1.23 -22.47
CA ALA A 344 -15.28 -2.41 -23.31
C ALA A 344 -13.97 -2.29 -24.12
N LYS A 345 -13.04 -3.24 -23.95
CA LYS A 345 -11.81 -3.26 -24.75
C LYS A 345 -12.19 -3.54 -26.20
N SER A 346 -12.09 -2.53 -27.06
CA SER A 346 -11.85 -2.75 -28.49
C SER A 346 -10.54 -3.51 -28.64
N CYS A 347 -10.53 -4.52 -29.50
CA CYS A 347 -9.39 -5.39 -29.82
C CYS A 347 -8.13 -4.62 -30.29
N CYS A 348 -8.24 -3.31 -30.54
CA CYS A 348 -7.17 -2.43 -31.05
C CYS A 348 -6.89 -1.20 -30.17
N GLY A 349 -7.21 -1.23 -28.87
CA GLY A 349 -6.96 -0.10 -27.97
C GLY A 349 -5.47 0.23 -27.82
N LYS A 350 -5.09 1.51 -28.01
CA LYS A 350 -3.72 1.99 -27.74
C LYS A 350 -3.34 1.68 -26.27
N PRO A 351 -2.10 1.23 -25.99
CA PRO A 351 -1.64 1.03 -24.62
C PRO A 351 -1.82 2.29 -23.79
N GLU A 352 -2.29 2.17 -22.55
CA GLU A 352 -2.33 3.31 -21.64
C GLU A 352 -0.92 3.70 -21.20
N ILE A 353 -0.66 5.00 -21.13
CA ILE A 353 0.60 5.58 -20.66
C ILE A 353 0.61 5.50 -19.13
N ALA A 354 1.62 4.84 -18.54
CA ALA A 354 1.67 4.62 -17.10
C ALA A 354 1.75 5.94 -16.31
N GLU A 355 2.29 7.01 -16.90
CA GLU A 355 2.31 8.36 -16.32
C GLU A 355 0.90 8.93 -16.08
N GLU A 356 0.00 8.72 -17.04
CA GLU A 356 -1.39 9.16 -16.93
C GLU A 356 -2.14 8.30 -15.88
N GLY A 357 -1.84 7.00 -15.84
CA GLY A 357 -2.32 6.12 -14.77
C GLY A 357 -1.85 6.56 -13.38
N ALA A 358 -0.58 6.95 -13.26
CA ALA A 358 0.03 7.49 -12.06
C ALA A 358 -0.64 8.78 -11.59
N ARG A 359 -0.82 9.74 -12.49
CA ARG A 359 -1.51 11.00 -12.22
C ARG A 359 -2.95 10.78 -11.77
N LYS A 360 -3.71 9.92 -12.47
CA LYS A 360 -5.09 9.55 -12.09
C LYS A 360 -5.13 8.92 -10.71
N ALA A 361 -4.23 7.98 -10.39
CA ALA A 361 -4.17 7.31 -9.10
C ALA A 361 -3.87 8.30 -7.96
N ARG A 362 -2.87 9.17 -8.12
CA ARG A 362 -2.53 10.20 -7.12
C ARG A 362 -3.71 11.14 -6.86
N ASN A 363 -4.31 11.66 -7.92
CA ASN A 363 -5.46 12.57 -7.82
C ASN A 363 -6.68 11.88 -7.19
N PHE A 364 -6.93 10.61 -7.54
CA PHE A 364 -8.01 9.83 -6.95
C PHE A 364 -7.81 9.65 -5.45
N VAL A 365 -6.64 9.19 -5.01
CA VAL A 365 -6.30 9.02 -3.59
C VAL A 365 -6.45 10.34 -2.84
N ALA A 366 -5.88 11.43 -3.37
CA ALA A 366 -5.95 12.73 -2.72
C ALA A 366 -7.40 13.23 -2.55
N ALA A 367 -8.24 13.02 -3.56
CA ALA A 367 -9.63 13.47 -3.54
C ALA A 367 -10.57 12.57 -2.71
N HIS A 368 -10.36 11.25 -2.70
CA HIS A 368 -11.35 10.29 -2.17
C HIS A 368 -10.97 9.75 -0.79
N TRP A 369 -9.69 9.79 -0.39
CA TRP A 369 -9.23 9.28 0.91
C TRP A 369 -9.15 10.35 2.00
N SER A 370 -9.32 11.62 1.62
CA SER A 370 -9.56 12.74 2.52
C SER A 370 -11.00 12.72 3.02
N ALA A 371 -11.25 13.20 4.23
CA ALA A 371 -12.62 13.49 4.65
C ALA A 371 -13.22 14.59 3.76
N PRO A 372 -14.52 14.51 3.42
CA PRO A 372 -15.15 15.54 2.61
C PRO A 372 -15.09 16.89 3.33
N ARG A 373 -14.96 17.97 2.55
CA ARG A 373 -15.08 19.32 3.09
C ARG A 373 -16.52 19.54 3.55
N VAL A 374 -16.71 20.06 4.76
CA VAL A 374 -18.04 20.53 5.20
C VAL A 374 -18.36 21.78 4.39
N THR A 375 -19.29 21.70 3.43
CA THR A 375 -19.86 22.90 2.80
C THR A 375 -21.15 23.23 3.52
N THR A 376 -21.18 24.38 4.20
CA THR A 376 -22.43 25.04 4.57
C THR A 376 -23.11 25.46 3.27
N VAL A 377 -24.17 24.75 2.87
CA VAL A 377 -25.01 25.18 1.75
C VAL A 377 -25.68 26.47 2.22
N ALA A 378 -25.23 27.61 1.69
CA ALA A 378 -25.99 28.85 1.86
C ALA A 378 -27.34 28.63 1.19
N ASN A 379 -28.44 28.95 1.90
CA ASN A 379 -29.79 28.95 1.34
C ASN A 379 -29.82 29.87 0.11
N VAL A 380 -29.65 29.31 -1.08
CA VAL A 380 -29.97 30.00 -2.33
C VAL A 380 -31.42 29.66 -2.61
N GLY A 381 -32.30 30.62 -2.33
CA GLY A 381 -33.72 30.50 -2.59
C GLY A 381 -34.00 30.34 -4.08
N GLY A 382 -34.97 29.48 -4.39
CA GLY A 382 -35.72 29.45 -5.66
C GLY A 382 -34.94 29.01 -6.90
N HIS A 383 -35.07 27.73 -7.28
CA HIS A 383 -35.60 27.26 -8.58
C HIS A 383 -35.14 25.81 -8.91
N GLU A 384 -36.08 25.06 -9.48
CA GLU A 384 -35.99 23.75 -10.17
C GLU A 384 -35.55 22.51 -9.35
N GLU A 385 -36.54 21.68 -9.00
CA GLU A 385 -36.38 20.37 -8.34
C GLU A 385 -35.32 19.46 -8.97
N GLY A 386 -35.10 19.57 -10.29
CA GLY A 386 -34.06 18.81 -11.00
C GLY A 386 -32.64 19.20 -10.58
N PHE A 387 -32.35 20.50 -10.44
CA PHE A 387 -31.01 21.00 -10.11
C PHE A 387 -30.64 20.65 -8.66
N ALA A 388 -31.59 20.78 -7.74
CA ALA A 388 -31.44 20.37 -6.34
C ALA A 388 -31.16 18.86 -6.20
N LEU A 389 -31.76 18.01 -7.05
CA LEU A 389 -31.54 16.57 -7.05
C LEU A 389 -30.15 16.20 -7.58
N TRP A 390 -29.64 16.94 -8.57
CA TRP A 390 -28.28 16.81 -9.08
C TRP A 390 -27.23 17.25 -8.05
N ASP A 391 -27.44 18.38 -7.39
CA ASP A 391 -26.55 18.86 -6.32
C ASP A 391 -26.53 17.91 -5.13
N ALA A 392 -27.69 17.38 -4.73
CA ALA A 392 -27.79 16.35 -3.69
C ALA A 392 -27.07 15.05 -4.11
N PHE A 393 -27.13 14.67 -5.38
CA PHE A 393 -26.41 13.51 -5.90
C PHE A 393 -24.88 13.73 -5.94
N LEU A 394 -24.41 14.90 -6.35
CA LEU A 394 -22.99 15.26 -6.33
C LEU A 394 -22.46 15.30 -4.89
N GLU A 395 -23.23 15.87 -3.97
CA GLU A 395 -22.89 15.88 -2.55
C GLU A 395 -22.83 14.45 -1.97
N ARG A 396 -23.74 13.58 -2.40
CA ARG A 396 -23.73 12.16 -2.05
C ARG A 396 -22.47 11.47 -2.55
N ILE A 397 -22.04 11.69 -3.78
CA ILE A 397 -20.78 11.12 -4.30
C ILE A 397 -19.60 11.61 -3.47
N ARG A 398 -19.58 12.90 -3.13
CA ARG A 398 -18.49 13.49 -2.34
C ARG A 398 -18.40 12.87 -0.94
N THR A 399 -19.53 12.73 -0.26
CA THR A 399 -19.59 12.28 1.13
C THR A 399 -19.64 10.75 1.27
N HIS A 400 -20.25 10.03 0.34
CA HIS A 400 -20.53 8.59 0.44
C HIS A 400 -19.85 7.76 -0.67
N SER A 401 -18.84 8.33 -1.34
CA SER A 401 -17.90 7.50 -2.10
C SER A 401 -17.06 6.64 -1.15
N PHE A 402 -16.85 5.40 -1.57
CA PHE A 402 -16.17 4.37 -0.80
C PHE A 402 -15.22 3.60 -1.71
N SER A 403 -13.96 3.47 -1.31
CA SER A 403 -12.94 2.78 -2.10
C SER A 403 -12.61 1.44 -1.49
N ILE A 404 -12.61 0.38 -2.29
CA ILE A 404 -12.03 -0.91 -1.90
C ILE A 404 -10.82 -1.16 -2.80
N SER A 405 -9.68 -1.39 -2.18
CA SER A 405 -8.44 -1.70 -2.90
C SER A 405 -7.65 -2.75 -2.16
N GLY A 406 -6.63 -3.30 -2.79
CA GLY A 406 -5.65 -4.10 -2.09
C GLY A 406 -4.36 -4.25 -2.85
N MET A 407 -3.28 -4.53 -2.13
CA MET A 407 -1.94 -4.64 -2.69
C MET A 407 -1.21 -5.87 -2.16
N ALA A 408 -0.77 -6.73 -3.07
CA ALA A 408 0.04 -7.89 -2.77
C ALA A 408 1.53 -7.57 -2.98
N PHE A 409 2.22 -7.26 -1.88
CA PHE A 409 3.65 -7.03 -1.89
C PHE A 409 4.43 -8.31 -2.21
N GLN A 410 5.72 -8.13 -2.51
CA GLN A 410 6.62 -9.21 -2.89
C GLN A 410 7.64 -9.45 -1.79
N ASP A 411 7.83 -10.70 -1.43
CA ASP A 411 8.88 -11.17 -0.55
C ASP A 411 9.90 -12.02 -1.31
N VAL A 412 10.94 -12.50 -0.64
CA VAL A 412 12.03 -13.22 -1.29
C VAL A 412 11.57 -14.49 -2.04
N TRP A 413 10.41 -15.06 -1.69
CA TRP A 413 9.88 -16.26 -2.33
C TRP A 413 9.13 -15.97 -3.62
N ASN A 414 8.46 -14.82 -3.74
CA ASN A 414 7.66 -14.45 -4.92
C ASN A 414 8.16 -13.18 -5.65
N LEU A 415 9.35 -12.68 -5.31
CA LEU A 415 9.95 -11.54 -6.00
C LEU A 415 10.14 -11.83 -7.49
N ASP A 416 9.57 -10.97 -8.31
CA ASP A 416 9.69 -10.90 -9.77
C ASP A 416 10.28 -9.52 -10.06
N LEU A 417 11.49 -9.48 -10.63
CA LEU A 417 12.18 -8.22 -10.86
C LEU A 417 11.47 -7.33 -11.89
N GLU A 418 10.65 -7.90 -12.78
CA GLU A 418 9.85 -7.10 -13.71
C GLU A 418 8.76 -6.32 -12.98
N ARG A 419 8.06 -6.95 -12.03
CA ARG A 419 7.12 -6.25 -11.14
C ARG A 419 7.82 -5.18 -10.30
N LEU A 420 9.05 -5.45 -9.85
CA LEU A 420 9.82 -4.51 -9.05
C LEU A 420 10.23 -3.27 -9.84
N ARG A 421 10.65 -3.42 -11.10
CA ARG A 421 10.99 -2.33 -12.02
C ARG A 421 9.79 -1.42 -12.31
N ASP A 422 8.57 -1.93 -12.22
CA ASP A 422 7.34 -1.17 -12.44
C ASP A 422 6.76 -0.59 -11.13
N CYS A 423 7.47 -0.70 -10.01
CA CYS A 423 6.98 -0.22 -8.71
C CYS A 423 6.92 1.31 -8.65
N CYS A 424 5.81 1.85 -8.14
CA CYS A 424 5.59 3.27 -7.93
C CYS A 424 5.49 3.67 -6.45
N ILE A 425 5.66 2.71 -5.54
CA ILE A 425 5.68 2.94 -4.10
C ILE A 425 7.11 2.77 -3.62
N HIS A 426 7.69 3.86 -3.15
CA HIS A 426 9.09 3.90 -2.76
C HIS A 426 9.21 4.25 -1.28
N VAL A 427 10.21 3.70 -0.62
CA VAL A 427 10.66 4.12 0.70
C VAL A 427 11.86 5.01 0.51
N LEU A 428 11.87 6.18 1.14
CA LEU A 428 13.06 6.99 1.22
C LEU A 428 13.99 6.38 2.26
N SER A 429 15.12 5.82 1.81
CA SER A 429 16.17 5.31 2.69
C SER A 429 16.85 6.44 3.46
N PRO A 430 17.49 6.15 4.61
CA PRO A 430 18.27 7.15 5.35
C PRO A 430 19.35 7.85 4.51
N GLN A 431 19.89 7.15 3.50
CA GLN A 431 20.87 7.64 2.53
C GLN A 431 20.26 8.48 1.39
N GLY A 432 18.95 8.73 1.40
CA GLY A 432 18.27 9.57 0.40
C GLY A 432 17.91 8.85 -0.90
N LYS A 433 18.06 7.53 -0.98
CA LYS A 433 17.63 6.73 -2.16
C LYS A 433 16.14 6.35 -2.04
N LEU A 434 15.41 6.47 -3.15
CA LEU A 434 14.00 6.07 -3.28
C LEU A 434 13.89 4.61 -3.75
N ILE A 435 13.85 3.69 -2.80
CA ILE A 435 13.92 2.24 -3.05
C ILE A 435 12.50 1.67 -3.12
N PRO A 436 12.14 0.82 -4.10
CA PRO A 436 10.84 0.17 -4.13
C PRO A 436 10.49 -0.53 -2.81
N PHE A 437 9.25 -0.37 -2.33
CA PHE A 437 8.82 -0.86 -1.02
C PHE A 437 9.16 -2.34 -0.78
N CYS A 438 8.89 -3.20 -1.75
CA CYS A 438 9.19 -4.64 -1.63
C CYS A 438 10.69 -4.89 -1.46
N ALA A 439 11.55 -4.21 -2.23
CA ALA A 439 13.00 -4.38 -2.13
C ALA A 439 13.56 -3.81 -0.82
N TYR A 440 13.10 -2.63 -0.39
CA TYR A 440 13.54 -2.03 0.86
C TYR A 440 13.26 -2.95 2.06
N ASN A 441 12.06 -3.53 2.10
CA ASN A 441 11.63 -4.40 3.19
C ASN A 441 12.14 -5.84 3.08
N LEU A 442 12.61 -6.28 1.91
CA LEU A 442 12.96 -7.67 1.65
C LEU A 442 14.00 -8.18 2.66
N THR A 443 13.67 -9.30 3.29
CA THR A 443 14.59 -10.09 4.12
C THR A 443 14.65 -11.52 3.62
N ASP A 444 15.76 -12.19 3.90
CA ASP A 444 15.80 -13.64 3.82
C ASP A 444 15.05 -14.30 5.01
N PRO A 445 14.97 -15.65 5.05
CA PRO A 445 14.34 -16.41 6.14
C PRO A 445 15.06 -16.34 7.49
N LEU A 446 16.28 -15.82 7.54
CA LEU A 446 17.00 -15.53 8.77
C LEU A 446 16.80 -14.07 9.23
N GLY A 447 15.99 -13.29 8.51
CA GLY A 447 15.73 -11.89 8.80
C GLY A 447 16.85 -10.95 8.34
N ARG A 448 17.80 -11.39 7.52
CA ARG A 448 18.85 -10.53 6.96
C ARG A 448 18.24 -9.65 5.84
N PRO A 449 18.26 -8.32 5.97
CA PRO A 449 17.64 -7.43 4.99
C PRO A 449 18.52 -7.24 3.76
N LEU A 450 17.89 -6.88 2.63
CA LEU A 450 18.60 -6.44 1.43
C LEU A 450 19.10 -5.00 1.56
N TYR A 451 18.26 -4.10 2.08
CA TYR A 451 18.52 -2.65 2.12
C TYR A 451 18.43 -2.00 3.49
N ARG A 452 17.56 -2.48 4.38
CA ARG A 452 17.46 -1.90 5.72
C ARG A 452 18.84 -1.98 6.38
N ASP A 453 19.41 -0.83 6.70
CA ASP A 453 20.72 -0.72 7.34
C ASP A 453 20.58 -1.16 8.81
N ARG A 454 20.49 -2.47 9.03
CA ARG A 454 20.64 -3.08 10.35
C ARG A 454 22.12 -3.16 10.65
N ARG A 455 22.79 -2.02 10.89
CA ARG A 455 24.18 -2.09 11.37
C ARG A 455 24.20 -2.62 12.79
N SER A 456 24.18 -3.94 12.92
CA SER A 456 25.30 -4.60 13.57
C SER A 456 26.56 -4.06 12.88
N GLY A 457 27.44 -3.40 13.64
CA GLY A 457 28.48 -2.50 13.15
C GLY A 457 29.23 -2.97 11.89
N HIS A 458 29.64 -1.99 11.08
CA HIS A 458 30.85 -1.87 10.25
C HIS A 458 30.54 -0.81 9.15
N GLY A 459 31.27 0.31 9.15
CA GLY A 459 31.17 1.41 8.17
C GLY A 459 31.59 0.96 6.75
N ASN A 460 31.49 1.72 5.67
CA ASN A 460 31.43 3.16 5.39
C ASN A 460 30.86 3.30 3.96
N ASN A 461 30.23 4.42 3.60
CA ASN A 461 30.64 5.22 2.43
C ASN A 461 29.67 6.37 2.14
N THR A 462 30.28 7.53 1.96
CA THR A 462 29.76 8.81 1.49
C THR A 462 29.58 8.80 -0.03
N PHE A 463 28.51 9.44 -0.55
CA PHE A 463 28.36 9.74 -1.97
C PHE A 463 28.07 11.22 -2.18
N THR A 464 28.79 11.83 -3.13
CA THR A 464 28.63 13.20 -3.64
C THR A 464 27.88 13.12 -4.99
N PRO A 465 26.97 14.07 -5.33
CA PRO A 465 26.26 14.07 -6.61
C PRO A 465 27.15 14.48 -7.79
N LEU A 466 26.92 13.93 -8.99
CA LEU A 466 27.50 14.37 -10.27
C LEU A 466 26.35 14.59 -11.29
N ASP A 467 26.46 15.66 -12.08
CA ASP A 467 25.50 16.07 -13.12
C ASP A 467 25.64 15.23 -14.42
N CYS A 468 24.53 15.14 -15.19
CA CYS A 468 24.27 14.22 -16.30
C CYS A 468 25.17 14.31 -17.53
#